data_AF-A0A1G4P867-F1
#
_entry.id   AF-A0A1G4P867-F1
#
_cell.length_a   1.000
_cell.length_b   1.000
_cell.length_c   1.000
_cell.angle_alpha   90.00
_cell.angle_beta   90.00
_cell.angle_gamma   90.00
#
_symmetry.space_group_name_H-M   'P 1'
#
loop_
_entity.id
_entity.type
_entity.pdbx_description
1 polymer ?
#
loop_
_entity_poly.entity_id
_entity_poly.type
_entity_poly.pdbx_seq_one_letter_code
_entity_poly.pdbx_strand_id
1 'polypeptide(L)' 'MWESVLKKDQFEIQMNPTYKSILFQVSDTAESEGKPALMLNQAELFELLHAFLAINRSFNKETMYYEEGPDGA' A
#
# COMPACT_ATOMS: atom_id res chain seq x y z
N MET A 1 -13.06 -7.97 -7.81
CA MET A 1 -13.53 -7.87 -6.41
C MET A 1 -12.48 -7.06 -5.66
N TRP A 2 -12.87 -6.17 -4.75
CA TRP A 2 -11.90 -5.43 -3.92
C TRP A 2 -11.44 -6.31 -2.76
N GLU A 3 -10.14 -6.34 -2.50
CA GLU A 3 -9.49 -7.11 -1.44
C GLU A 3 -8.81 -6.14 -0.47
N SER A 4 -9.09 -6.25 0.84
CA SER A 4 -8.45 -5.38 1.84
C SER A 4 -7.00 -5.84 2.08
N VAL A 5 -6.05 -4.92 1.93
CA VAL A 5 -4.60 -5.20 2.05
C VAL A 5 -4.02 -4.62 3.33
N LEU A 6 -4.48 -3.44 3.74
CA LEU A 6 -4.06 -2.79 4.98
C LEU A 6 -5.25 -2.03 5.54
N LYS A 7 -5.56 -2.24 6.82
CA LYS A 7 -6.59 -1.51 7.54
C LYS A 7 -6.06 -1.02 8.87
N LYS A 8 -6.14 0.28 9.09
CA LYS A 8 -5.73 0.99 10.30
C LYS A 8 -6.83 1.99 10.68
N ASP A 9 -6.82 2.47 11.90
CA ASP A 9 -7.91 3.25 12.49
C ASP A 9 -8.44 4.36 11.59
N GLN A 10 -7.55 5.09 10.92
CA GLN A 10 -7.90 6.23 10.06
C GLN A 10 -7.85 5.92 8.56
N PHE A 11 -7.35 4.77 8.13
CA PHE A 11 -7.20 4.50 6.70
C PHE A 11 -7.26 3.02 6.31
N GLU A 12 -7.69 2.78 5.07
CA GLU A 12 -7.75 1.46 4.47
C GLU A 12 -7.17 1.49 3.04
N ILE A 13 -6.39 0.47 2.69
CA ILE A 13 -5.96 0.19 1.32
C ILE A 13 -6.67 -1.07 0.85
N GLN A 14 -7.36 -0.94 -0.26
CA GLN A 14 -7.98 -2.05 -0.97
C GLN A 14 -7.36 -2.19 -2.37
N MET A 15 -7.25 -3.42 -2.83
CA MET A 15 -6.69 -3.78 -4.12
C MET A 15 -7.78 -4.42 -4.99
N ASN A 16 -7.80 -4.10 -6.27
CA ASN A 16 -8.59 -4.83 -7.26
C ASN A 16 -7.64 -5.47 -8.29
N PRO A 17 -7.35 -6.78 -8.17
CA PRO A 17 -6.38 -7.44 -9.05
C PRO A 17 -6.86 -7.53 -10.50
N THR A 18 -8.19 -7.53 -10.72
CA THR A 18 -8.78 -7.60 -12.06
C THR A 18 -8.46 -6.36 -12.90
N TYR A 19 -8.52 -5.19 -12.27
CA TYR A 19 -8.31 -3.91 -12.95
C TYR A 19 -6.97 -3.25 -12.62
N LYS A 20 -6.11 -3.94 -11.85
CA LYS A 20 -4.82 -3.43 -11.34
C LYS A 20 -4.95 -2.04 -10.72
N SER A 21 -5.95 -1.85 -9.86
CA SER A 21 -6.23 -0.58 -9.22
C SER A 21 -6.20 -0.68 -7.70
N ILE A 22 -5.84 0.42 -7.06
CA ILE A 22 -5.84 0.58 -5.61
C ILE A 22 -6.88 1.62 -5.21
N LEU A 23 -7.50 1.40 -4.07
CA LEU A 23 -8.35 2.35 -3.39
C LEU A 23 -7.72 2.65 -2.03
N PHE A 24 -7.29 3.89 -1.84
CA PHE A 24 -6.80 4.39 -0.56
C PHE A 24 -7.87 5.29 0.05
N GLN A 25 -8.46 4.84 1.14
CA GLN A 25 -9.51 5.56 1.85
C GLN A 25 -8.96 6.05 3.17
N VAL A 26 -9.16 7.33 3.44
CA VAL A 26 -8.88 7.95 4.73
C VAL A 26 -10.23 8.35 5.32
N SER A 27 -10.52 7.87 6.51
CA SER A 27 -11.75 8.22 7.22
C SER A 27 -11.56 9.57 7.87
N ASP A 28 -12.33 10.55 7.42
CA ASP A 28 -12.31 11.90 8.00
C ASP A 28 -12.96 11.83 9.39
N THR A 29 -12.18 12.03 10.45
CA THR A 29 -12.75 12.23 11.79
C THR A 29 -13.26 13.66 11.84
N ALA A 30 -14.58 13.82 11.86
CA ALA A 30 -15.36 15.06 11.69
C ALA A 30 -15.08 16.23 12.68
N GLU A 31 -13.94 16.26 13.37
CA GLU A 31 -13.65 17.23 14.44
C GLU A 31 -12.34 17.99 14.28
N SER A 32 -11.68 17.96 13.12
CA SER A 32 -10.36 18.57 13.03
C SER A 32 -10.21 19.60 11.91
N GLU A 33 -10.94 20.71 12.05
CA GLU A 33 -10.60 21.96 11.37
C GLU A 33 -9.11 22.28 11.62
N GLY A 34 -8.30 22.21 10.57
CA GLY A 34 -6.87 22.55 10.59
C GLY A 34 -5.89 21.41 10.86
N LYS A 35 -6.30 20.14 10.99
CA LYS A 35 -5.34 19.01 11.01
C LYS A 35 -5.27 18.29 9.66
N PRO A 36 -4.11 17.70 9.33
CA PRO A 36 -4.01 16.86 8.14
C PRO A 36 -4.96 15.66 8.24
N ALA A 37 -5.63 15.33 7.13
CA ALA A 37 -6.56 14.20 7.04
C ALA A 37 -5.93 12.85 7.42
N LEU A 38 -4.60 12.73 7.27
CA LEU A 38 -3.83 11.57 7.66
C LEU A 38 -2.49 12.01 8.24
N MET A 39 -2.20 11.61 9.46
CA MET A 39 -0.88 11.79 10.08
C MET A 39 -0.32 10.41 10.42
N LEU A 40 0.83 10.08 9.83
CA LEU A 40 1.50 8.80 10.04
C LEU A 40 2.75 9.02 10.88
N ASN A 41 2.94 8.19 11.90
CA ASN A 41 4.24 8.03 12.52
C ASN A 41 5.16 7.19 11.61
N GLN A 42 6.43 7.04 12.02
CA GLN A 42 7.43 6.32 11.23
C GLN A 42 7.06 4.86 10.94
N ALA A 43 6.48 4.15 11.91
CA ALA A 43 6.09 2.75 11.74
C ALA A 43 4.90 2.62 10.77
N GLU A 44 3.92 3.52 10.87
CA GLU A 44 2.76 3.53 9.97
C GLU A 44 3.13 3.90 8.54
N LEU A 45 4.07 4.84 8.36
CA LEU A 45 4.63 5.15 7.05
C LEU A 45 5.35 3.94 6.45
N PHE A 46 6.15 3.23 7.26
CA PHE A 46 6.84 2.03 6.82
C PHE A 46 5.86 0.95 6.38
N GLU A 47 4.82 0.68 7.16
CA GLU A 47 3.77 -0.29 6.79
C GLU A 47 3.03 0.12 5.51
N LEU A 48 2.72 1.40 5.33
CA LEU A 48 2.09 1.93 4.12
C LEU A 48 2.95 1.68 2.88
N LEU A 49 4.25 1.97 2.95
CA LEU A 49 5.20 1.73 1.85
C LEU A 49 5.32 0.23 1.54
N HIS A 50 5.38 -0.62 2.58
CA HIS A 50 5.41 -2.07 2.42
C HIS A 50 4.14 -2.60 1.76
N ALA A 51 2.97 -2.08 2.12
CA ALA A 51 1.71 -2.46 1.50
C ALA A 51 1.67 -2.11 0.01
N PHE A 52 2.10 -0.90 -0.37
CA PHE A 52 2.19 -0.51 -1.79
C PHE A 52 3.18 -1.39 -2.58
N LEU A 53 4.33 -1.71 -2.00
CA LEU A 53 5.30 -2.60 -2.64
C LEU A 53 4.73 -4.01 -2.85
N ALA A 54 4.02 -4.55 -1.85
CA ALA A 54 3.37 -5.85 -1.95
C ALA A 54 2.28 -5.87 -3.04
N ILE A 55 1.47 -4.80 -3.13
CA ILE A 55 0.46 -4.64 -4.18
C ILE A 55 1.10 -4.58 -5.56
N ASN A 56 2.17 -3.78 -5.73
CA ASN A 56 2.86 -3.68 -7.02
C ASN A 56 3.39 -5.04 -7.49
N ARG A 57 4.02 -5.79 -6.58
CA ARG A 57 4.49 -7.16 -6.85
C ARG A 57 3.35 -8.09 -7.25
N SER A 58 2.21 -8.00 -6.55
CA SER A 58 0.99 -8.77 -6.85
C SER A 58 0.46 -8.47 -8.25
N PHE A 59 0.38 -7.19 -8.65
CA PHE A 59 -0.09 -6.79 -9.98
C PHE A 59 0.78 -7.28 -11.12
N ASN A 60 2.09 -7.33 -10.92
CA ASN A 60 3.04 -7.67 -11.97
C ASN A 60 3.44 -9.15 -11.94
N LYS A 61 2.95 -9.94 -10.97
CA LYS A 61 3.39 -11.32 -10.70
C LYS A 61 4.92 -11.39 -10.58
N GLU A 62 5.53 -10.33 -10.08
CA GLU A 62 6.97 -10.20 -9.95
C GLU A 62 7.45 -11.06 -8.77
N THR A 63 8.07 -12.19 -9.08
CA THR A 63 9.12 -12.75 -8.23
C THR A 63 10.35 -11.86 -8.38
N MET A 64 10.47 -10.83 -7.53
CA MET A 64 11.63 -9.95 -7.30
C MET A 64 12.51 -9.58 -8.52
N TYR A 65 12.66 -8.27 -8.79
CA TYR A 65 13.63 -7.69 -9.74
C TYR A 65 15.12 -7.86 -9.37
N TYR A 66 15.48 -8.93 -8.64
CA TYR A 66 16.85 -9.41 -8.60
C TYR A 66 16.92 -10.64 -9.49
N GLU A 67 16.99 -10.43 -10.80
CA GLU A 67 17.81 -11.34 -11.58
C GLU A 67 19.23 -11.15 -11.06
N GLU A 68 19.76 -12.16 -10.36
CA GLU A 68 21.21 -12.30 -10.24
C GLU A 68 21.75 -12.18 -11.67
N GLY A 69 22.41 -11.05 -11.97
CA GLY A 69 23.17 -10.93 -13.19
C GLY A 69 24.12 -12.12 -13.29
N PRO A 70 24.47 -12.57 -14.51
CA PRO A 70 25.34 -13.73 -14.69
C PRO A 70 26.79 -13.38 -14.32
N ASP A 71 27.05 -13.14 -13.04
CA ASP A 71 28.39 -13.11 -12.47
C ASP A 71 28.68 -14.52 -11.94
N GLY A 72 29.05 -15.40 -12.86
CA GLY A 72 29.37 -16.78 -12.55
C GLY A 72 29.73 -17.63 -13.76
N ALA A 73 30.60 -17.12 -14.65
CA ALA A 73 31.31 -17.95 -15.64
C ALA A 73 32.71 -17.38 -15.90
#